data_AF-A0A962ZHN5-F1
#
_entry.id   AF-A0A962ZHN5-F1
#
_cell.length_a   1.000
_cell.length_b   1.000
_cell.length_c   1.000
_cell.angle_alpha   90.00
_cell.angle_beta   90.00
_cell.angle_gamma   90.00
#
_symmetry.space_group_name_H-M   'P 1'
#
loop_
_entity.id
_entity.type
_entity.pdbx_description
1 polymer ?
#
loop_
_entity_poly.entity_id
_entity_poly.type
_entity_poly.pdbx_seq_one_letter_code
_entity_poly.pdbx_strand_id
1 'polypeptide(L)' 'RKVAERETDYSHLGPGDLAHEIDKLEKQMLEHARNLEFEQAAALRDQISRLRERFMAV' A
#
# COMPACT_ATOMS: atom_id res chain seq x y z
N ARG A 1 18.37 -6.49 10.13
CA ARG A 1 17.49 -6.15 11.28
C ARG A 1 16.05 -6.29 10.79
N LYS A 2 15.29 -7.23 11.35
CA LYS A 2 13.86 -7.41 11.09
C LYS A 2 13.13 -6.15 11.59
N VAL A 3 12.44 -5.44 10.70
CA VAL A 3 11.65 -4.27 11.09
C VAL A 3 10.33 -4.81 11.62
N ALA A 4 10.19 -4.69 12.94
CA ALA A 4 9.01 -5.05 13.68
C ALA A 4 7.79 -4.33 13.12
N GLU A 5 6.73 -5.11 12.95
CA GLU A 5 5.35 -4.72 12.80
C GLU A 5 5.06 -3.53 13.74
N ARG A 6 4.90 -2.35 13.15
CA ARG A 6 4.08 -1.32 13.77
C ARG A 6 2.79 -1.35 12.99
N GLU A 7 1.70 -1.69 13.65
CA GLU A 7 0.36 -1.42 13.16
C GLU A 7 0.30 0.07 12.82
N THR A 8 0.44 0.39 11.53
CA THR A 8 0.60 1.77 11.08
C THR A 8 -0.77 2.43 11.11
N ASP A 9 -0.99 3.24 12.14
CA ASP A 9 -2.13 4.14 12.21
C ASP A 9 -2.03 5.16 11.06
N TYR A 10 -2.70 4.85 9.95
CA TYR A 10 -2.67 5.63 8.70
C TYR A 10 -3.25 7.05 8.85
N SER A 11 -3.74 7.40 10.04
CA SER A 11 -4.36 8.69 10.38
C SER A 11 -3.34 9.82 10.56
N HIS A 12 -2.07 9.49 10.84
CA HIS A 12 -1.00 10.46 11.17
C HIS A 12 0.17 10.47 10.18
N LEU A 13 0.08 9.71 9.09
CA LEU A 13 1.15 9.63 8.09
C LEU A 13 1.24 10.92 7.29
N GLY A 14 2.41 11.55 7.27
CA GLY A 14 2.67 12.67 6.39
C GLY A 14 2.65 12.24 4.92
N PRO A 15 2.64 13.19 3.96
CA PRO A 15 2.65 12.88 2.52
C PRO A 15 3.76 11.89 2.13
N GLY A 16 4.94 11.98 2.75
CA GLY A 16 6.06 11.05 2.49
C GLY A 16 5.79 9.61 2.92
N ASP A 17 5.07 9.42 4.03
CA ASP A 17 4.77 8.08 4.57
C ASP A 17 3.65 7.39 3.77
N LEU A 18 2.65 8.17 3.31
CA LEU A 18 1.62 7.67 2.39
C LEU A 18 2.24 7.22 1.06
N ALA A 19 3.18 7.98 0.51
CA ALA A 19 3.90 7.60 -0.70
C ALA A 19 4.71 6.30 -0.51
N HIS A 20 5.35 6.13 0.66
CA HIS A 20 6.09 4.92 0.98
C HIS A 20 5.19 3.68 1.07
N GLU A 21 4.02 3.81 1.70
CA GLU A 21 3.08 2.68 1.81
C GLU A 21 2.47 2.32 0.45
N ILE A 22 2.17 3.31 -0.39
CA ILE A 22 1.71 3.07 -1.77
C ILE A 22 2.74 2.25 -2.56
N ASP A 23 4.02 2.62 -2.51
CA ASP A 23 5.11 1.89 -3.20
C ASP A 23 5.25 0.45 -2.67
N LYS A 24 5.12 0.25 -1.35
CA LYS A 24 5.14 -1.07 -0.73
C LYS A 24 3.99 -1.95 -1.20
N LEU A 25 2.77 -1.42 -1.25
CA LEU A 25 1.59 -2.15 -1.72
C LEU A 25 1.66 -2.43 -3.22
N GLU A 26 2.20 -1.51 -4.03
CA GLU A 26 2.41 -1.74 -5.47
C GLU A 26 3.37 -2.91 -5.71
N LYS A 27 4.45 -3.01 -4.94
CA LYS A 27 5.40 -4.13 -5.01
C LYS A 27 4.73 -5.47 -4.69
N GLN A 28 3.91 -5.51 -3.63
CA GLN A 28 3.16 -6.71 -3.25
C GLN A 28 2.12 -7.09 -4.32
N MET A 29 1.38 -6.10 -4.85
CA MET A 29 0.40 -6.30 -5.92
C MET A 29 1.06 -6.92 -7.16
N LEU A 30 2.23 -6.41 -7.55
CA LEU A 30 2.99 -6.95 -8.69
C LEU A 30 3.51 -8.36 -8.41
N GLU A 31 3.87 -8.69 -7.17
CA GLU A 31 4.25 -10.04 -6.78
C GLU A 31 3.09 -11.02 -6.93
N HIS A 32 1.91 -10.69 -6.39
CA HIS A 32 0.71 -11.50 -6.57
C HIS A 32 0.33 -11.64 -8.04
N ALA A 33 0.42 -10.56 -8.83
CA ALA A 33 0.18 -10.63 -10.28
C ALA A 33 1.16 -11.58 -10.99
N ARG A 34 2.44 -11.59 -10.61
CA ARG A 34 3.43 -12.55 -11.15
C ARG A 34 3.13 -13.99 -10.75
N ASN A 35 2.59 -14.19 -9.55
CA ASN A 35 2.18 -15.50 -9.05
C ASN A 35 0.82 -15.97 -9.59
N LEU A 36 0.18 -15.19 -10.47
CA LEU A 36 -1.19 -15.43 -10.99
C LEU A 36 -2.28 -15.36 -9.91
N GLU A 37 -1.98 -14.70 -8.79
CA GLU A 37 -2.87 -14.45 -7.65
C GLU A 37 -3.68 -13.17 -7.88
N PHE A 38 -4.55 -13.20 -8.89
CA PHE A 38 -5.23 -12.00 -9.37
C PHE A 38 -6.23 -11.40 -8.39
N GLU A 39 -6.86 -12.22 -7.54
CA GLU A 39 -7.80 -11.73 -6.52
C GLU A 39 -7.08 -10.89 -5.46
N GLN A 40 -5.90 -11.35 -5.02
CA GLN A 40 -5.05 -10.65 -4.06
C GLN A 40 -4.48 -9.37 -4.70
N ALA A 41 -4.02 -9.45 -5.96
CA ALA A 41 -3.56 -8.28 -6.69
C ALA A 41 -4.69 -7.23 -6.87
N ALA A 42 -5.92 -7.66 -7.16
CA ALA A 42 -7.06 -6.76 -7.28
C ALA A 42 -7.38 -6.07 -5.94
N ALA A 43 -7.37 -6.82 -4.83
CA ALA A 43 -7.59 -6.26 -3.50
C ALA A 43 -6.53 -5.19 -3.13
N LEU A 44 -5.26 -5.45 -3.43
CA LEU A 44 -4.17 -4.50 -3.18
C LEU A 44 -4.29 -3.26 -4.07
N ARG A 45 -4.68 -3.40 -5.34
CA ARG A 45 -4.94 -2.26 -6.23
C ARG A 45 -6.01 -1.34 -5.66
N ASP A 46 -7.10 -1.90 -5.15
CA ASP A 46 -8.19 -1.12 -4.58
C ASP A 46 -7.75 -0.41 -3.28
N GLN A 47 -6.87 -1.02 -2.48
CA GLN A 47 -6.24 -0.36 -1.33
C GLN A 47 -5.31 0.79 -1.74
N ILE A 48 -4.48 0.60 -2.76
CA ILE A 48 -3.60 1.64 -3.32
C ILE A 48 -4.42 2.85 -3.79
N SER A 49 -5.53 2.61 -4.50
CA SER A 49 -6.41 3.69 -4.97
C SER A 49 -6.96 4.52 -3.81
N ARG A 50 -7.43 3.88 -2.72
CA ARG A 50 -7.92 4.60 -1.53
C ARG A 50 -6.84 5.44 -0.86
N LEU A 51 -5.60 4.94 -0.80
CA LEU A 51 -4.48 5.69 -0.24
C LEU A 51 -4.08 6.87 -1.13
N ARG A 52 -4.13 6.71 -2.46
CA ARG A 52 -3.89 7.80 -3.42
C ARG A 52 -4.95 8.89 -3.33
N GLU A 53 -6.23 8.52 -3.19
CA GLU A 53 -7.31 9.48 -2.96
C GLU A 53 -7.10 10.29 -1.68
N ARG A 54 -6.71 9.62 -0.59
CA ARG A 54 -6.34 10.31 0.67
C ARG A 54 -5.14 11.23 0.49
N PHE A 55 -4.12 10.79 -0.24
CA PHE A 55 -2.93 11.60 -0.51
C PHE A 55 -3.25 12.88 -1.31
N MET A 56 -4.18 12.80 -2.27
CA MET A 56 -4.62 13.96 -3.05
C MET A 56 -5.59 14.89 -2.31
N ALA A 57 -6.23 14.40 -1.24
CA ALA A 57 -7.18 15.17 -0.43
C ALA A 57 -6.51 16.00 0.68
N VAL A 58 -5.18 15.92 0.84
CA VAL A 58 -4.34 16.68 1.79
C VAL A 58 -3.66 17.82 1.04
#